data_AF-A0A9X7NSA7-F1
#
_entry.id   AF-A0A9X7NSA7-F1
#
_cell.length_a   1.000
_cell.length_b   1.000
_cell.length_c   1.000
_cell.angle_alpha   90.00
_cell.angle_beta   90.00
_cell.angle_gamma   90.00
#
_symmetry.space_group_name_H-M   'P 1'
#
loop_
_entity.id
_entity.type
_entity.pdbx_description
1 polymer ?
#
loop_
_entity_poly.entity_id
_entity_poly.type
_entity_poly.pdbx_seq_one_letter_code
_entity_poly.pdbx_strand_id
1 'polypeptide(L)'
;MRLADTAVAHSCAVSSAAASTPGTEQLTSVTRGEVRTMMLYLRKARERAIAIRDRSPGGSYLESVLTRTIDGISVELSQLDYLLASKPAEATRTEPGRRMRPAI
;
A
#
# COMPACT_ATOMS: atom_id res chain seq x y z
N MET A 1 12.88 30.96 -44.97
CA MET A 1 11.73 31.25 -44.09
C MET A 1 10.50 30.56 -44.65
N ARG A 2 10.09 29.43 -44.05
CA ARG A 2 8.73 28.85 -44.09
C ARG A 2 8.73 27.67 -43.11
N LEU A 3 7.95 27.84 -42.04
CA LEU A 3 7.79 26.91 -40.92
C LEU A 3 6.89 25.75 -41.36
N ALA A 4 7.33 24.51 -41.13
CA ALA A 4 6.45 23.35 -41.16
C ALA A 4 5.94 23.15 -39.73
N ASP A 5 4.71 23.61 -39.49
CA ASP A 5 3.98 23.42 -38.25
C ASP A 5 2.94 22.33 -38.51
N THR A 6 3.20 21.12 -38.01
CA THR A 6 2.23 20.02 -38.02
C THR A 6 1.85 19.72 -36.57
N ALA A 7 0.91 20.50 -36.06
CA ALA A 7 0.22 20.23 -34.81
C ALA A 7 -0.58 18.93 -34.95
N VAL A 8 -0.07 17.84 -34.37
CA VAL A 8 -0.84 16.61 -34.18
C VAL A 8 -1.84 16.87 -33.05
N ALA A 9 -3.11 17.09 -33.43
CA ALA A 9 -4.22 17.15 -32.50
C ALA A 9 -4.46 15.74 -31.92
N HIS A 10 -3.97 15.48 -30.71
CA HIS A 10 -4.31 14.27 -29.99
C HIS A 10 -5.76 14.37 -29.46
N SER A 11 -6.61 13.56 -30.07
CA SER A 11 -8.00 13.33 -29.72
C SER A 11 -8.14 12.87 -28.26
N CYS A 12 -8.79 13.68 -27.43
CA CYS A 12 -9.20 13.31 -26.08
C CYS A 12 -10.61 12.69 -26.13
N ALA A 13 -10.68 11.39 -26.41
CA ALA A 13 -11.86 10.60 -26.11
C ALA A 13 -11.43 9.38 -25.30
N VAL A 14 -11.44 9.51 -23.97
CA VAL A 14 -11.37 8.35 -23.08
C VAL A 14 -12.74 8.15 -22.47
N SER A 15 -13.27 6.98 -22.82
CA SER A 15 -14.57 6.42 -22.53
C SER A 15 -14.91 6.40 -21.04
N SER A 16 -16.21 6.60 -20.81
CA SER A 16 -16.98 6.26 -19.62
C SER A 16 -16.44 5.02 -18.87
N ALA A 17 -16.00 5.21 -17.63
CA ALA A 17 -15.69 4.12 -16.72
C ALA A 17 -16.95 3.69 -15.98
N ALA A 18 -17.28 2.41 -16.16
CA ALA A 18 -18.47 1.74 -15.69
C ALA A 18 -18.72 1.88 -14.18
N ALA A 19 -20.00 1.87 -13.82
CA ALA A 19 -20.49 1.79 -12.45
C ALA A 19 -19.77 0.68 -11.67
N SER A 20 -19.19 1.05 -10.53
CA SER A 20 -18.64 0.11 -9.56
C SER A 20 -19.78 -0.77 -9.03
N THR A 21 -19.91 -1.98 -9.55
CA THR A 21 -20.58 -3.07 -8.86
C THR A 21 -19.83 -3.30 -7.53
N PRO A 22 -20.51 -3.47 -6.39
CA PRO A 22 -19.87 -3.93 -5.18
C PRO A 22 -19.50 -5.40 -5.37
N GLY A 23 -18.39 -5.62 -6.07
CA GLY A 23 -17.76 -6.93 -6.17
C GLY A 23 -17.33 -7.33 -4.77
N THR A 24 -17.85 -8.47 -4.31
CA THR A 24 -17.33 -9.29 -3.22
C THR A 24 -15.86 -8.97 -2.97
N GLU A 25 -15.57 -8.29 -1.84
CA GLU A 25 -14.21 -8.11 -1.36
C GLU A 25 -13.59 -9.49 -1.23
N GLN A 26 -12.77 -9.85 -2.21
CA GLN A 26 -11.99 -11.07 -2.16
C GLN A 26 -10.97 -10.83 -1.05
N LEU A 27 -11.31 -11.22 0.18
CA LEU A 27 -10.37 -11.20 1.29
C LEU A 27 -9.17 -12.06 0.87
N THR A 28 -8.09 -11.39 0.50
CA THR A 28 -6.81 -12.05 0.31
C THR A 28 -6.40 -12.56 1.68
N SER A 29 -6.56 -13.87 1.88
CA SER A 29 -6.15 -14.54 3.11
C SER A 29 -4.62 -14.52 3.20
N VAL A 30 -4.07 -13.46 3.78
CA VAL A 30 -2.62 -13.31 4.00
C VAL A 30 -2.25 -13.98 5.32
N THR A 31 -1.34 -14.95 5.26
CA THR A 31 -0.84 -15.68 6.42
C THR A 31 0.27 -14.89 7.14
N ARG A 32 0.46 -15.14 8.45
CA ARG A 32 1.60 -14.57 9.20
C ARG A 32 2.96 -14.92 8.58
N GLY A 33 3.09 -16.09 7.94
CA GLY A 33 4.32 -16.52 7.26
C GLY A 33 4.64 -15.67 6.03
N GLU A 34 3.61 -15.34 5.23
CA GLU A 34 3.75 -14.45 4.07
C GLU A 34 4.11 -13.03 4.50
N VAL A 35 3.49 -12.51 5.58
CA VAL A 35 3.87 -11.19 6.13
C VAL A 35 5.34 -11.18 6.56
N ARG A 36 5.81 -12.20 7.28
CA ARG A 36 7.23 -12.30 7.68
C ARG A 36 8.17 -12.34 6.48
N THR A 37 7.76 -13.04 5.42
CA THR A 37 8.49 -13.09 4.15
C THR A 37 8.54 -11.70 3.49
N MET A 38 7.42 -10.99 3.44
CA MET A 38 7.36 -9.61 2.95
C MET A 38 8.31 -8.69 3.72
N MET A 39 8.31 -8.78 5.06
CA MET A 39 9.21 -7.97 5.89
C MET A 39 10.69 -8.28 5.64
N LEU A 40 11.06 -9.52 5.29
CA LEU A 40 12.42 -9.84 4.87
C LEU A 40 12.81 -9.10 3.59
N TYR A 41 11.91 -9.04 2.61
CA TYR A 41 12.14 -8.29 1.37
C TYR A 41 12.23 -6.78 1.62
N LEU A 42 11.34 -6.23 2.45
CA LEU A 42 11.39 -4.81 2.83
C LEU A 42 12.69 -4.43 3.53
N ARG A 43 13.18 -5.27 4.46
CA ARG A 43 14.49 -5.07 5.12
C ARG A 43 15.63 -5.04 4.10
N LYS A 44 15.67 -6.01 3.18
CA LYS A 44 16.67 -6.04 2.09
C LYS A 44 16.57 -4.84 1.15
N ALA A 45 15.35 -4.41 0.83
CA ALA A 45 15.12 -3.23 0.00
C ALA A 45 15.64 -1.95 0.68
N ARG A 46 15.37 -1.80 1.99
CA ARG A 46 15.90 -0.69 2.78
C ARG A 46 17.43 -0.68 2.83
N GLU A 47 18.05 -1.82 3.09
CA GLU A 47 19.52 -1.95 3.10
C GLU A 47 20.14 -1.56 1.76
N ARG A 48 19.52 -1.98 0.65
CA ARG A 48 19.94 -1.56 -0.70
C ARG A 48 19.74 -0.07 -0.92
N ALA A 49 18.62 0.50 -0.51
CA ALA A 49 18.35 1.92 -0.63
C ALA A 49 19.40 2.75 0.14
N ILE A 50 19.78 2.32 1.35
CA ILE A 50 20.88 2.94 2.13
C ILE A 50 22.19 2.87 1.34
N ALA A 51 22.58 1.68 0.87
CA ALA A 51 23.83 1.50 0.15
C ALA A 51 23.93 2.33 -1.15
N ILE A 52 22.80 2.57 -1.84
CA ILE A 52 22.74 3.42 -3.04
C ILE A 52 22.80 4.90 -2.64
N ARG A 53 22.05 5.30 -1.60
CA ARG A 53 22.02 6.69 -1.12
C ARG A 53 23.40 7.14 -0.68
N ASP A 54 24.13 6.30 0.05
CA ASP A 54 25.46 6.60 0.57
C ASP A 54 26.51 6.80 -0.54
N ARG A 55 26.21 6.37 -1.77
CA ARG A 55 27.04 6.58 -2.97
C ARG A 55 26.46 7.64 -3.91
N SER A 56 25.29 8.20 -3.58
CA SER A 56 24.63 9.20 -4.40
C SER A 56 25.25 10.58 -4.16
N PRO A 57 25.30 11.46 -5.18
CA PRO A 57 25.72 12.84 -4.98
C PRO A 57 24.81 13.54 -3.96
N GLY A 58 25.42 14.25 -3.01
CA GLY A 58 24.68 15.04 -2.02
C GLY A 58 23.85 16.15 -2.66
N GLY A 59 22.67 16.42 -2.11
CA GLY A 59 21.67 17.34 -2.64
C GLY A 59 20.97 16.83 -3.91
N SER A 60 21.27 15.62 -4.38
CA SER A 60 20.60 15.09 -5.57
C SER A 60 19.14 14.73 -5.28
N TYR A 61 18.30 14.80 -6.32
CA TYR A 61 16.93 14.29 -6.24
C TYR A 61 16.91 12.82 -5.82
N LEU A 62 17.86 12.01 -6.31
CA LEU A 62 17.97 10.61 -5.96
C LEU A 62 18.23 10.41 -4.45
N GLU A 63 19.16 11.16 -3.86
CA GLU A 63 19.40 11.12 -2.42
C GLU A 63 18.11 11.45 -1.64
N SER A 64 17.41 12.52 -2.04
CA SER A 64 16.17 12.94 -1.38
C SER A 64 15.06 11.88 -1.49
N VAL A 65 14.93 11.24 -2.65
CA VAL A 65 13.98 10.13 -2.85
C VAL A 65 14.35 8.95 -1.99
N LEU A 66 15.62 8.53 -2.02
CA LEU A 66 16.07 7.37 -1.24
C LEU A 66 15.93 7.59 0.27
N THR A 67 16.19 8.80 0.77
CA THR A 67 15.93 9.15 2.17
C THR A 67 14.46 8.93 2.52
N ARG A 68 13.52 9.50 1.75
CA ARG A 68 12.08 9.29 1.98
C ARG A 68 11.67 7.82 1.86
N THR A 69 12.24 7.08 0.92
CA THR A 69 11.97 5.65 0.74
C THR A 69 12.45 4.84 1.96
N ILE A 70 13.64 5.13 2.47
CA ILE A 70 14.19 4.46 3.67
C ILE A 70 13.30 4.72 4.89
N ASP A 71 12.88 5.97 5.07
CA ASP A 71 11.99 6.36 6.17
C ASP A 71 10.63 5.66 6.05
N GLY A 72 10.03 5.67 4.86
CA GLY A 72 8.76 4.99 4.57
C GLY A 72 8.82 3.49 4.87
N ILE A 73 9.84 2.79 4.36
CA ILE A 73 10.01 1.35 4.62
C ILE A 73 10.21 1.08 6.13
N SER A 74 10.89 1.97 6.85
CA SER A 74 11.11 1.81 8.29
C SER A 74 9.81 1.93 9.10
N VAL A 75 8.94 2.85 8.69
CA VAL A 75 7.59 2.99 9.27
C VAL A 75 6.75 1.75 8.97
N GLU A 76 6.71 1.30 7.71
CA GLU A 76 5.94 0.11 7.32
C GLU A 76 6.40 -1.14 8.07
N LEU A 77 7.71 -1.36 8.19
CA LEU A 77 8.25 -2.47 8.99
C LEU A 77 7.78 -2.42 10.44
N SER A 78 7.78 -1.23 11.05
CA SER A 78 7.33 -1.03 12.43
C SER A 78 5.83 -1.31 12.58
N GLN A 79 5.02 -0.91 11.60
CA GLN A 79 3.58 -1.20 11.57
C GLN A 79 3.32 -2.71 11.43
N LEU A 80 4.05 -3.40 10.57
CA LEU A 80 3.94 -4.84 10.40
C LEU A 80 4.40 -5.58 11.67
N ASP A 81 5.47 -5.14 12.31
CA ASP A 81 5.91 -5.69 13.60
C ASP A 81 4.83 -5.51 14.67
N TYR A 82 4.20 -4.32 14.75
CA TYR A 82 3.10 -4.05 15.66
C TYR A 82 1.89 -4.98 15.40
N LEU A 83 1.47 -5.12 14.14
CA LEU A 83 0.33 -5.97 13.76
C LEU A 83 0.62 -7.46 14.00
N LEU A 84 1.88 -7.89 13.82
CA LEU A 84 2.31 -9.25 14.13
C LEU A 84 2.51 -9.51 15.62
N ALA A 85 2.75 -8.48 16.44
CA ALA A 85 2.83 -8.61 17.89
C ALA A 85 1.43 -8.56 18.54
N SER A 86 0.51 -7.82 17.93
CA SER A 86 -0.86 -7.69 18.39
C SER A 86 -1.57 -9.04 18.26
N LYS A 87 -2.06 -9.57 19.38
CA LYS A 87 -3.07 -10.64 19.35
C LYS A 87 -4.30 -10.03 18.67
N PRO A 88 -4.89 -10.66 17.65
CA PRO A 88 -6.18 -10.19 17.16
C PRO A 88 -7.09 -10.15 18.38
N ALA A 89 -7.59 -8.96 18.74
CA ALA A 89 -8.63 -8.86 19.73
C ALA A 89 -9.70 -9.83 19.25
N GLU A 90 -10.03 -10.84 20.05
CA GLU A 90 -11.22 -11.62 19.77
C GLU A 90 -12.31 -10.57 19.64
N ALA A 91 -12.78 -10.36 18.40
CA ALA A 91 -13.99 -9.63 18.17
C ALA A 91 -15.02 -10.45 18.93
N THR A 92 -15.33 -10.03 20.15
CA THR A 92 -16.40 -10.59 20.96
C THR A 92 -17.59 -10.52 20.04
N ARG A 93 -17.92 -11.64 19.40
CA ARG A 93 -19.15 -11.78 18.65
C ARG A 93 -20.20 -11.69 19.73
N THR A 94 -20.68 -10.47 19.98
CA THR A 94 -21.94 -10.26 20.66
C THR A 94 -22.96 -10.87 19.73
N GLU A 95 -23.21 -12.16 19.91
CA GLU A 95 -24.35 -12.86 19.33
C GLU A 95 -25.56 -11.93 19.51
N PRO A 96 -26.29 -11.54 18.45
CA PRO A 96 -27.56 -10.84 18.59
C PRO A 96 -28.63 -11.86 19.02
N GLY A 97 -28.36 -12.57 20.10
CA GLY A 97 -29.19 -13.60 20.67
C GLY A 97 -30.04 -13.01 21.78
N ARG A 98 -31.36 -13.02 21.56
CA ARG A 98 -32.45 -12.77 22.53
C ARG A 98 -32.96 -11.33 22.59
N ARG A 99 -33.58 -10.90 21.48
CA ARG A 99 -34.73 -9.98 21.58
C ARG A 99 -35.81 -10.66 22.44
N MET A 100 -36.12 -10.06 23.59
CA MET A 100 -37.24 -10.42 24.44
C MET A 100 -38.54 -10.35 23.62
N ARG A 101 -39.32 -11.42 23.56
CA ARG A 101 -40.69 -11.35 23.04
C ARG A 101 -41.62 -10.90 24.17
N PRO A 102 -42.54 -9.94 23.92
CA PRO A 102 -43.55 -9.58 24.90
C PRO A 102 -44.48 -10.77 25.18
N ALA A 103 -44.91 -10.91 26.43
CA ALA A 103 -45.99 -11.82 26.80
C ALA A 103 -47.31 -11.28 26.24
N ILE A 104 -48.12 -12.18 25.69
CA ILE A 104 -49.50 -11.92 25.22
C ILE A 104 -50.38 -11.60 26.42
#